data_AF-A0A0K1TBZ5-F1
#
_entry.id   AF-A0A0K1TBZ5-F1
#
_cell.length_a   1.000
_cell.length_b   1.000
_cell.length_c   1.000
_cell.angle_alpha   90.00
_cell.angle_beta   90.00
_cell.angle_gamma   90.00
#
_symmetry.space_group_name_H-M   'P 1'
#
loop_
_entity.id
_entity.type
_entity.pdbx_description
1 polymer ?
#
loop_
_entity_poly.entity_id
_entity_poly.type
_entity_poly.pdbx_seq_one_letter_code
_entity_poly.pdbx_strand_id
1 'polypeptide(L)'
;MATEKKVYKVINEAGLKALENKCIIVKYAPHNLSAKILEFFNSEFYVLQLCEHEIVLIPFNLMTLNMTLKKEELLVIPYSRIKSIEISEDLLNYIISITTDTDIIRLSTQQKELSNLRTSGSLTSKKAGITLENWHKDNLDITLEALKKIDTNSN
;
A
#
# COMPACT_ATOMS: atom_id res chain seq x y z
N MET A 1 7.13 6.48 12.45
CA MET A 1 8.47 6.71 11.82
C MET A 1 8.50 7.94 10.89
N ALA A 2 9.68 8.38 10.39
CA ALA A 2 9.81 9.51 9.46
C ALA A 2 9.02 9.35 8.13
N THR A 3 8.95 8.12 7.59
CA THR A 3 8.18 7.82 6.37
C THR A 3 6.68 7.84 6.60
N GLU A 4 6.25 7.27 7.71
CA GLU A 4 4.84 7.23 8.11
C GLU A 4 4.28 8.64 8.34
N LYS A 5 5.06 9.55 8.92
CA LYS A 5 4.68 10.97 9.01
C LYS A 5 4.50 11.63 7.65
N LYS A 6 5.26 11.23 6.62
CA LYS A 6 5.06 11.71 5.24
C LYS A 6 3.77 11.14 4.64
N VAL A 7 3.50 9.84 4.83
CA VAL A 7 2.25 9.20 4.42
C VAL A 7 1.05 9.94 5.02
N TYR A 8 1.04 10.14 6.34
CA TYR A 8 -0.04 10.89 7.00
C TYR A 8 -0.18 12.31 6.48
N LYS A 9 0.93 13.00 6.22
CA LYS A 9 0.89 14.34 5.65
C LYS A 9 0.23 14.33 4.26
N VAL A 10 0.61 13.41 3.38
CA VAL A 10 0.01 13.25 2.03
C VAL A 10 -1.49 13.00 2.15
N ILE A 11 -1.90 12.08 3.02
CA ILE A 11 -3.30 11.71 3.20
C ILE A 11 -4.11 12.88 3.77
N ASN A 12 -3.56 13.60 4.76
CA ASN A 12 -4.21 14.77 5.34
C ASN A 12 -4.29 15.93 4.35
N GLU A 13 -3.25 16.16 3.53
CA GLU A 13 -3.28 17.14 2.42
C GLU A 13 -4.31 16.75 1.34
N ALA A 14 -4.56 15.45 1.15
CA ALA A 14 -5.64 14.97 0.31
C ALA A 14 -7.04 15.18 0.92
N GLY A 15 -7.15 15.59 2.19
CA GLY A 15 -8.41 15.73 2.92
C GLY A 15 -8.99 14.41 3.42
N LEU A 16 -8.15 13.38 3.50
CA LEU A 16 -8.50 12.02 3.89
C LEU A 16 -7.98 11.74 5.31
N LYS A 17 -8.57 10.76 5.98
CA LYS A 17 -8.21 10.40 7.36
C LYS A 17 -7.58 9.01 7.42
N ALA A 18 -6.25 8.99 7.40
CA ALA A 18 -5.47 7.76 7.53
C ALA A 18 -5.67 7.11 8.91
N LEU A 19 -5.76 5.78 8.91
CA LEU A 19 -5.72 4.99 10.14
C LEU A 19 -4.27 4.76 10.56
N GLU A 20 -4.01 4.93 11.85
CA GLU A 20 -2.67 4.76 12.38
C GLU A 20 -2.19 3.31 12.27
N ASN A 21 -0.91 3.11 11.92
CA ASN A 21 -0.24 1.81 11.82
C ASN A 21 -0.87 0.83 10.82
N LYS A 22 -1.69 1.33 9.88
CA LYS A 22 -2.37 0.52 8.87
C LYS A 22 -1.90 0.84 7.46
N CYS A 23 -0.58 0.78 7.29
CA CYS A 23 0.06 1.07 6.03
C CYS A 23 1.24 0.16 5.74
N ILE A 24 1.28 -0.30 4.48
CA ILE A 24 2.21 -1.31 3.98
C ILE A 24 2.65 -0.95 2.56
N ILE A 25 3.79 -1.48 2.15
CA ILE A 25 4.27 -1.38 0.77
C ILE A 25 3.69 -2.54 -0.03
N VAL A 26 3.07 -2.23 -1.17
CA VAL A 26 2.52 -3.19 -2.11
C VAL A 26 3.07 -2.91 -3.50
N LYS A 27 3.14 -3.96 -4.31
CA LYS A 27 3.35 -3.87 -5.74
C LYS A 27 2.07 -4.19 -6.46
N TYR A 28 1.88 -3.59 -7.61
CA TYR A 28 0.79 -3.94 -8.49
C TYR A 28 1.07 -5.27 -9.17
N ALA A 29 0.13 -6.21 -9.06
CA ALA A 29 0.19 -7.49 -9.76
C ALA A 29 -0.84 -7.42 -10.91
N PRO A 30 -0.41 -7.36 -12.18
CA PRO A 30 -1.32 -7.14 -13.29
C PRO A 30 -2.35 -8.27 -13.38
N HIS A 31 -3.62 -7.88 -13.26
CA HIS A 31 -4.79 -8.70 -13.53
C HIS A 31 -5.85 -7.84 -14.20
N ASN A 32 -6.81 -8.45 -14.89
CA ASN A 32 -7.79 -7.83 -15.79
C ASN A 32 -8.35 -6.49 -15.26
N LEU A 33 -7.76 -5.37 -15.71
CA LEU A 33 -8.04 -4.02 -15.21
C LEU A 33 -8.36 -3.07 -16.36
N SER A 34 -9.30 -2.16 -16.12
CA SER A 34 -9.62 -1.07 -17.02
C SER A 34 -8.39 -0.19 -17.28
N ALA A 35 -8.23 0.27 -18.53
CA ALA A 35 -7.09 1.09 -18.96
C ALA A 35 -6.87 2.32 -18.06
N LYS A 36 -7.96 2.89 -17.50
CA LYS A 36 -7.90 4.02 -16.58
C LYS A 36 -7.12 3.73 -15.30
N ILE A 37 -7.20 2.51 -14.76
CA ILE A 37 -6.49 2.13 -13.52
C ILE A 37 -5.04 1.77 -13.84
N LEU A 38 -4.78 1.22 -15.03
CA LEU A 38 -3.43 0.90 -15.48
C LEU A 38 -2.55 2.15 -15.59
N GLU A 39 -3.11 3.30 -15.96
CA GLU A 39 -2.38 4.59 -16.00
C GLU A 39 -1.88 5.03 -14.61
N PHE A 40 -2.58 4.67 -13.52
CA PHE A 40 -2.10 4.93 -12.15
C PHE A 40 -0.98 3.98 -11.72
N PHE A 41 -0.93 2.78 -12.31
CA PHE A 41 0.06 1.74 -12.02
C PHE A 41 1.38 1.92 -12.80
N ASN A 42 1.89 3.17 -12.87
CA ASN A 42 3.14 3.52 -13.55
C ASN A 42 4.41 3.48 -12.65
N SER A 43 4.26 3.15 -11.37
CA SER A 43 5.36 3.05 -10.40
C SER A 43 5.64 1.60 -10.03
N GLU A 44 6.88 1.30 -9.64
CA GLU A 44 7.28 -0.05 -9.24
C GLU A 44 6.71 -0.45 -7.87
N PHE A 45 6.52 0.52 -6.96
CA PHE A 45 5.98 0.30 -5.63
C PHE A 45 4.91 1.33 -5.27
N TYR A 46 4.01 0.92 -4.38
CA TYR A 46 2.94 1.73 -3.83
C TYR A 46 2.89 1.55 -2.32
N VAL A 47 2.51 2.61 -1.59
CA VAL A 47 2.10 2.50 -0.20
C VAL A 47 0.59 2.35 -0.16
N LEU A 48 0.12 1.20 0.31
CA LEU A 48 -1.27 0.99 0.67
C LEU A 48 -1.48 1.53 2.08
N GLN A 49 -2.37 2.49 2.21
CA GLN A 49 -2.80 3.07 3.47
C GLN A 49 -4.30 2.87 3.64
N LEU A 50 -4.70 2.24 4.74
CA LEU A 50 -6.11 2.18 5.13
C LEU A 50 -6.51 3.51 5.75
N CYS A 51 -7.62 4.07 5.30
CA CYS A 51 -8.26 5.23 5.89
C CYS A 51 -9.60 4.84 6.51
N GLU A 52 -10.28 5.80 7.12
CA GLU A 52 -11.55 5.56 7.84
C GLU A 52 -12.64 4.99 6.92
N HIS A 53 -12.72 5.44 5.66
CA HIS A 53 -13.76 5.04 4.72
C HIS A 53 -13.24 4.51 3.37
N GLU A 54 -11.94 4.53 3.14
CA GLU A 54 -11.33 4.20 1.85
C GLU A 54 -9.93 3.59 2.00
N ILE A 55 -9.51 2.80 1.02
CA ILE A 55 -8.11 2.42 0.81
C ILE A 55 -7.47 3.46 -0.12
N VAL A 56 -6.28 3.92 0.23
CA VAL A 56 -5.50 4.83 -0.60
C VAL A 56 -4.19 4.15 -1.01
N LEU A 57 -3.90 4.14 -2.31
CA LEU A 57 -2.59 3.76 -2.84
C LEU A 57 -1.82 5.02 -3.23
N ILE A 58 -0.62 5.15 -2.68
CA ILE A 58 0.28 6.27 -2.95
C ILE A 58 1.48 5.74 -3.73
N PRO A 59 1.80 6.26 -4.92
CA PRO A 59 3.00 5.85 -5.64
C PRO A 59 4.25 6.18 -4.82
N PHE A 60 5.11 5.18 -4.66
CA PHE A 60 6.33 5.28 -3.88
C PHE A 60 7.54 4.85 -4.72
N ASN A 61 8.52 5.75 -4.80
CA ASN A 61 9.77 5.42 -5.47
C ASN A 61 10.84 5.07 -4.43
N LEU A 62 11.22 3.79 -4.40
CA LEU A 62 12.22 3.27 -3.47
C LEU A 62 13.62 3.86 -3.73
N MET A 63 13.97 4.14 -4.99
CA MET A 63 15.29 4.69 -5.35
C MET A 63 15.48 6.12 -4.82
N THR A 64 14.44 6.96 -4.90
CA THR A 64 14.51 8.34 -4.42
C THR A 64 14.01 8.50 -2.98
N LEU A 65 13.48 7.43 -2.37
CA LEU A 65 12.75 7.46 -1.09
C LEU A 65 11.74 8.60 -1.01
N ASN A 66 11.11 8.90 -2.16
CA ASN A 66 10.20 10.01 -2.33
C ASN A 66 8.81 9.48 -2.61
N MET A 67 7.83 10.15 -2.04
CA MET A 67 6.41 9.88 -2.28
C MET A 67 5.91 11.03 -3.14
N THR A 68 5.35 10.71 -4.30
CA THR A 68 4.79 11.74 -5.16
C THR A 68 3.50 12.24 -4.53
N LEU A 69 3.50 13.52 -4.15
CA LEU A 69 2.42 14.20 -3.42
C LEU A 69 1.27 14.68 -4.31
N LYS A 70 1.33 14.43 -5.63
CA LYS A 70 0.26 14.90 -6.51
C LYS A 70 -0.99 14.08 -6.23
N LYS A 71 -2.02 14.75 -5.72
CA LYS A 71 -3.34 14.18 -5.42
C LYS A 71 -3.94 13.45 -6.63
N GLU A 72 -3.60 13.89 -7.83
CA GLU A 72 -4.00 13.30 -9.12
C GLU A 72 -3.41 11.91 -9.38
N GLU A 73 -2.35 11.52 -8.67
CA GLU A 73 -1.70 10.21 -8.81
C GLU A 73 -2.05 9.24 -7.67
N LEU A 74 -2.90 9.67 -6.72
CA LEU A 74 -3.39 8.84 -5.63
C LEU A 74 -4.59 8.02 -6.10
N LEU A 75 -4.52 6.70 -5.96
CA LEU A 75 -5.69 5.85 -6.19
C LEU A 75 -6.47 5.73 -4.89
N VAL A 76 -7.69 6.28 -4.88
CA VAL A 76 -8.60 6.23 -3.73
C VAL A 76 -9.74 5.27 -4.04
N ILE A 77 -9.85 4.22 -3.22
CA ILE A 77 -10.85 3.16 -3.36
C ILE A 77 -11.78 3.22 -2.14
N PRO A 78 -12.97 3.81 -2.26
CA PRO A 78 -13.92 3.86 -1.15
C PRO A 78 -14.43 2.45 -0.81
N TYR A 79 -14.59 2.15 0.48
CA TYR A 79 -15.09 0.85 0.95
C TYR A 79 -16.48 0.52 0.39
N SER A 80 -17.31 1.55 0.14
CA SER A 80 -18.62 1.37 -0.51
C SER A 80 -18.56 0.77 -1.93
N ARG A 81 -17.40 0.83 -2.61
CA ARG A 81 -17.21 0.21 -3.93
C ARG A 81 -16.61 -1.18 -3.86
N ILE A 82 -16.09 -1.57 -2.70
CA ILE A 82 -15.44 -2.87 -2.51
C ILE A 82 -16.53 -3.90 -2.25
N LYS A 83 -16.58 -4.93 -3.12
CA LYS A 83 -17.48 -6.07 -2.96
C LYS A 83 -16.88 -7.14 -2.06
N SER A 84 -15.58 -7.39 -2.21
CA SER A 84 -14.87 -8.37 -1.40
C SER A 84 -13.36 -8.12 -1.43
N ILE A 85 -12.68 -8.56 -0.38
CA ILE A 85 -11.21 -8.51 -0.27
C ILE A 85 -10.69 -9.92 0.01
N GLU A 86 -9.98 -10.49 -0.96
CA GLU A 86 -9.36 -11.80 -0.82
C GLU A 86 -7.86 -11.64 -0.58
N ILE A 87 -7.34 -12.33 0.43
CA ILE A 87 -5.92 -12.34 0.75
C ILE A 87 -5.42 -13.78 0.61
N SER A 88 -4.55 -14.02 -0.36
CA SER A 88 -3.95 -15.32 -0.63
C SER A 88 -2.45 -15.30 -0.37
N GLU A 89 -1.93 -16.36 0.24
CA GLU A 89 -0.48 -16.55 0.42
C GLU A 89 0.09 -17.24 -0.83
N ASP A 90 0.95 -16.52 -1.56
CA ASP A 90 1.68 -17.01 -2.72
C ASP A 90 3.16 -17.18 -2.35
N LEU A 91 3.51 -18.37 -1.86
CA LEU A 91 4.86 -18.80 -1.44
C LEU A 91 5.54 -17.91 -0.37
N LEU A 92 6.05 -16.74 -0.77
CA LEU A 92 6.76 -15.77 0.08
C LEU A 92 6.08 -14.39 0.07
N ASN A 93 4.95 -14.27 -0.63
CA ASN A 93 4.23 -13.04 -0.88
C ASN A 93 2.76 -13.20 -0.45
N TYR A 94 2.15 -12.11 -0.01
CA TYR A 94 0.71 -12.02 0.15
C TYR A 94 0.12 -11.32 -1.07
N ILE A 95 -0.89 -11.92 -1.66
CA ILE A 95 -1.64 -11.37 -2.77
C ILE A 95 -2.98 -10.87 -2.22
N ILE A 96 -3.18 -9.56 -2.25
CA ILE A 96 -4.39 -8.87 -1.86
C ILE A 96 -5.18 -8.59 -3.14
N SER A 97 -6.29 -9.26 -3.33
CA SER A 97 -7.22 -9.06 -4.44
C SER A 97 -8.43 -8.29 -3.93
N ILE A 98 -8.56 -7.04 -4.38
CA ILE A 98 -9.67 -6.16 -4.02
C ILE A 98 -10.65 -6.17 -5.20
N THR A 99 -11.79 -6.81 -5.01
CA THR A 99 -12.85 -6.84 -6.03
C THR A 99 -13.76 -5.65 -5.82
N THR A 100 -13.82 -4.75 -6.80
CA THR A 100 -14.71 -3.59 -6.79
C THR A 100 -15.93 -3.83 -7.67
N ASP A 101 -16.83 -2.85 -7.79
CA ASP A 101 -17.98 -2.92 -8.68
C ASP A 101 -17.62 -3.11 -10.16
N THR A 102 -16.50 -2.54 -10.58
CA THR A 102 -16.08 -2.38 -11.98
C THR A 102 -14.84 -3.20 -12.30
N ASP A 103 -13.93 -3.38 -11.35
CA ASP A 103 -12.58 -3.89 -11.60
C ASP A 103 -12.04 -4.73 -10.43
N ILE A 104 -11.06 -5.61 -10.72
CA ILE A 104 -10.37 -6.41 -9.71
C ILE A 104 -8.94 -5.91 -9.59
N ILE A 105 -8.62 -5.28 -8.46
CA ILE A 105 -7.29 -4.72 -8.19
C ILE A 105 -6.48 -5.76 -7.42
N ARG A 106 -5.47 -6.34 -8.08
CA ARG A 106 -4.59 -7.32 -7.47
C ARG A 106 -3.26 -6.68 -7.08
N LEU A 107 -2.93 -6.79 -5.81
CA LEU A 107 -1.74 -6.20 -5.20
C LEU A 107 -0.92 -7.33 -4.57
N SER A 108 0.38 -7.35 -4.79
CA SER A 108 1.29 -8.28 -4.12
C SER A 108 2.13 -7.52 -3.11
N THR A 109 2.16 -7.98 -1.87
CA THR A 109 3.12 -7.52 -0.86
C THR A 109 4.07 -8.66 -0.54
N GLN A 110 5.37 -8.40 -0.58
CA GLN A 110 6.37 -9.38 -0.22
C GLN A 110 6.67 -9.30 1.28
N GLN A 111 6.76 -10.46 1.94
CA GLN A 111 7.26 -10.53 3.32
C GLN A 111 8.78 -10.25 3.38
N LYS A 112 9.50 -10.50 2.27
CA LYS A 112 10.98 -10.49 2.20
C LYS A 112 11.62 -9.40 1.34
N GLU A 113 10.94 -8.64 0.48
CA GLU A 113 11.66 -7.70 -0.39
C GLU A 113 12.33 -6.54 0.36
N LEU A 114 11.85 -6.18 1.55
CA LEU A 114 12.59 -5.29 2.45
C LEU A 114 13.82 -5.96 3.07
N SER A 115 13.85 -7.29 3.18
CA SER A 115 15.08 -8.03 3.55
C SER A 115 16.13 -7.99 2.44
N ASN A 116 15.76 -7.78 1.17
CA ASN A 116 16.71 -7.61 0.06
C ASN A 116 17.26 -6.17 -0.02
N LEU A 117 16.59 -5.17 0.59
CA LEU A 117 17.19 -3.84 0.82
C LEU A 117 18.46 -3.95 1.68
N ARG A 118 18.58 -5.01 2.49
CA ARG A 118 19.76 -5.35 3.29
C ARG A 118 20.97 -5.74 2.44
N THR A 119 20.78 -6.22 1.21
CA THR A 119 21.84 -6.85 0.41
C THR A 119 22.40 -5.93 -0.67
N SER A 120 21.62 -4.97 -1.19
CA SER A 120 22.07 -4.06 -2.26
C SER A 120 22.52 -2.67 -1.78
N GLY A 121 22.73 -2.47 -0.49
CA GLY A 121 23.06 -1.12 0.02
C GLY A 121 23.67 -1.10 1.42
N SER A 122 24.90 -1.59 1.54
CA SER A 122 25.74 -1.52 2.75
C SER A 122 25.93 -0.10 3.36
N LEU A 123 25.31 0.97 2.86
CA LEU A 123 25.60 2.36 3.29
C LEU A 123 24.41 3.33 3.35
N THR A 124 23.18 2.97 2.97
CA THR A 124 22.07 3.94 2.85
C THR A 124 21.04 3.89 4.00
N SER A 125 20.78 2.73 4.61
CA SER A 125 19.75 2.61 5.66
C SER A 125 20.10 3.33 6.98
N LYS A 126 21.38 3.56 7.29
CA LYS A 126 21.78 4.28 8.52
C LYS A 126 21.84 5.80 8.37
N LYS A 127 21.97 6.35 7.15
CA LYS A 127 22.25 7.78 6.97
C LYS A 127 20.99 8.67 6.94
N ALA A 128 19.81 8.08 6.76
CA ALA A 128 18.56 8.84 6.64
C ALA A 128 17.63 8.75 7.87
N GLY A 129 17.93 7.91 8.88
CA GLY A 129 17.00 7.67 10.00
C GLY A 129 15.66 7.04 9.56
N ILE A 130 15.66 6.42 8.38
CA ILE A 130 14.47 5.84 7.75
C ILE A 130 14.50 4.34 7.99
N THR A 131 13.84 3.89 9.06
CA THR A 131 13.63 2.47 9.32
C THR A 131 12.40 1.97 8.55
N LEU A 132 12.49 1.94 7.21
CA LEU A 132 11.40 1.45 6.34
C LEU A 132 11.04 -0.01 6.70
N GLU A 133 12.05 -0.81 7.06
CA GLU A 133 11.95 -2.24 7.38
C GLU A 133 11.09 -2.53 8.61
N ASN A 134 11.21 -1.73 9.68
CA ASN A 134 10.43 -1.96 10.88
C ASN A 134 8.97 -1.58 10.67
N TRP A 135 8.70 -0.47 9.97
CA TRP A 135 7.34 0.04 9.78
C TRP A 135 6.47 -0.90 8.95
N HIS A 136 6.95 -1.36 7.79
CA HIS A 136 6.21 -2.31 6.97
C HIS A 136 5.96 -3.62 7.69
N LYS A 137 6.96 -4.15 8.38
CA LYS A 137 6.85 -5.43 9.08
C LYS A 137 5.91 -5.35 10.28
N ASP A 138 5.98 -4.28 11.07
CA ASP A 138 5.12 -4.08 12.24
C ASP A 138 3.65 -3.86 11.82
N ASN A 139 3.44 -3.17 10.70
CA ASN A 139 2.11 -2.87 10.18
C ASN A 139 1.53 -3.98 9.29
N LEU A 140 2.34 -4.95 8.82
CA LEU A 140 1.90 -5.97 7.86
C LEU A 140 0.72 -6.77 8.41
N ASP A 141 0.91 -7.45 9.53
CA ASP A 141 -0.11 -8.27 10.17
C ASP A 141 -1.36 -7.44 10.50
N ILE A 142 -1.17 -6.29 11.15
CA ILE A 142 -2.27 -5.40 11.56
C ILE A 142 -3.08 -4.91 10.35
N THR A 143 -2.40 -4.59 9.24
CA THR A 143 -3.06 -4.12 8.01
C THR A 143 -3.81 -5.26 7.31
N LEU A 144 -3.23 -6.46 7.24
CA LEU A 144 -3.89 -7.62 6.67
C LEU A 144 -5.12 -8.03 7.50
N GLU A 145 -5.02 -8.02 8.82
CA GLU A 145 -6.16 -8.24 9.72
C GLU A 145 -7.24 -7.18 9.54
N ALA A 146 -6.86 -5.91 9.39
CA ALA A 146 -7.81 -4.83 9.14
C ALA A 146 -8.51 -4.98 7.78
N LEU A 147 -7.78 -5.36 6.73
CA LEU A 147 -8.34 -5.66 5.41
C LEU A 147 -9.38 -6.79 5.50
N LYS A 148 -9.08 -7.88 6.22
CA LYS A 148 -10.06 -8.97 6.45
C LYS A 148 -11.31 -8.49 7.20
N LYS A 149 -11.15 -7.57 8.16
CA LYS A 149 -12.30 -7.01 8.92
C LYS A 149 -13.18 -6.07 8.10
N ILE A 150 -12.64 -5.44 7.05
CA ILE A 150 -13.43 -4.59 6.13
C ILE A 150 -14.40 -5.47 5.33
N ASP A 151 -13.94 -6.63 4.87
CA ASP A 151 -14.79 -7.62 4.19
C ASP A 151 -15.94 -8.10 5.09
N THR A 152 -15.67 -8.36 6.38
CA THR A 152 -16.67 -8.89 7.33
C THR A 152 -17.76 -7.88 7.75
N ASN A 153 -17.54 -6.57 7.62
CA ASN A 153 -18.52 -5.54 8.03
C ASN A 153 -19.47 -5.09 6.92
N SER A 154 -19.41 -5.71 5.73
CA SER A 154 -20.44 -5.49 4.70
C SER A 154 -21.62 -6.45 4.93
N ASN A 155 -22.38 -6.22 6.00
CA ASN A 155 -23.72 -6.83 6.18
C ASN A 155 -24.67 -5.85 6.87
#